data_AF-A0A940VT02-F1
#
_entry.id   AF-A0A940VT02-F1
#
_cell.length_a   1.000
_cell.length_b   1.000
_cell.length_c   1.000
_cell.angle_alpha   90.00
_cell.angle_beta   90.00
_cell.angle_gamma   90.00
#
_symmetry.space_group_name_H-M   'P 1'
#
loop_
_entity.id
_entity.type
_entity.pdbx_description
1 polymer ?
#
loop_
_entity_poly.entity_id
_entity_poly.type
_entity_poly.pdbx_seq_one_letter_code
_entity_poly.pdbx_strand_id
1 'polypeptide(L)'
;MDWSQDLEGKKCISTGALCEILGVTKQSLNYWEQQGCPKVAHGWWCIAEVLRWRGLVGPGVRTEGEAYELTHKEQKTKAEADLKKIQAATAALRLSEIKGKFITVEEVNETLTDFFAVLKKSLLSLNRKISQEVMPFVGPAVARTVERVVMEIVNDALKQISTDGQYTPPRKRKTKH
;
A
#
# COMPACT_ATOMS: atom_id res chain seq x y z
N MET A 1 -32.35 18.96 47.14
CA MET A 1 -31.24 17.99 47.16
C MET A 1 -29.97 18.77 46.92
N ASP A 2 -29.05 18.74 47.88
CA ASP A 2 -27.76 19.41 47.72
C ASP A 2 -26.93 18.65 46.69
N TRP A 3 -26.68 19.28 45.54
CA TRP A 3 -25.94 18.68 44.43
C TRP A 3 -24.41 18.81 44.60
N SER A 4 -23.97 19.61 45.57
CA SER A 4 -22.57 19.85 45.95
C SER A 4 -22.38 19.79 47.47
N GLN A 5 -21.28 19.21 47.93
CA GLN A 5 -20.85 19.20 49.33
C GLN A 5 -19.33 19.38 49.43
N ASP A 6 -18.86 20.09 50.46
CA ASP A 6 -17.44 20.16 50.79
C ASP A 6 -17.07 18.97 51.68
N LEU A 7 -16.29 18.03 51.13
CA LEU A 7 -15.82 16.83 51.83
C LEU A 7 -14.29 16.82 51.79
N GLU A 8 -13.65 16.61 52.95
CA GLU A 8 -12.18 16.59 53.07
C GLU A 8 -11.47 17.83 52.49
N GLY A 9 -12.12 19.00 52.58
CA GLY A 9 -11.59 20.25 52.01
C GLY A 9 -11.68 20.34 50.48
N LYS A 10 -12.36 19.39 49.82
CA LYS A 10 -12.59 19.37 48.36
C LYS A 10 -14.08 19.59 48.05
N LYS A 11 -14.33 20.45 47.05
CA LYS A 11 -15.67 20.61 46.45
C LYS A 11 -16.05 19.33 45.71
N CYS A 12 -16.99 18.58 46.26
CA CYS A 12 -17.49 17.33 45.71
C CYS A 12 -18.90 17.52 45.18
N ILE A 13 -19.25 16.74 44.15
CA ILE A 13 -20.58 16.73 43.55
C ILE A 13 -21.16 15.32 43.56
N SER A 14 -22.49 15.25 43.59
CA SER A 14 -23.20 13.98 43.57
C SER A 14 -23.01 13.25 42.23
N THR A 15 -23.13 11.92 42.23
CA THR A 15 -23.12 11.08 41.00
C THR A 15 -24.10 11.59 39.93
N GLY A 16 -25.29 12.05 40.33
CA GLY A 16 -26.29 12.58 39.40
C GLY A 16 -25.81 13.84 38.68
N ALA A 17 -25.30 14.81 39.44
CA ALA A 17 -24.76 16.06 38.89
C ALA A 17 -23.52 15.81 38.03
N LEU A 18 -22.64 14.88 38.41
CA LEU A 18 -21.45 14.53 37.61
C LEU A 18 -21.84 13.91 36.26
N CYS A 19 -22.84 13.01 36.24
CA CYS A 19 -23.37 12.44 35.01
C CYS A 19 -23.90 13.52 34.06
N GLU A 20 -24.64 14.49 34.58
CA GLU A 20 -25.19 15.59 33.78
C GLU A 20 -24.09 16.50 33.22
N ILE A 21 -23.12 16.90 34.04
CA ILE A 21 -22.03 17.81 33.62
C ILE A 21 -21.11 17.16 32.57
N LEU A 22 -20.80 15.87 32.72
CA LEU A 22 -19.91 15.16 31.81
C LEU A 22 -20.63 14.48 30.64
N GLY A 23 -21.97 14.45 30.65
CA GLY A 23 -22.78 13.77 29.64
C GLY A 23 -22.59 12.25 29.62
N VAL A 24 -22.36 11.63 30.79
CA VAL A 24 -22.09 10.19 30.93
C VAL A 24 -23.14 9.49 31.76
N THR A 25 -23.32 8.18 31.52
CA THR A 25 -24.29 7.38 32.30
C THR A 25 -23.71 6.96 33.65
N LYS A 26 -24.60 6.62 34.60
CA LYS A 26 -24.18 6.06 35.91
C LYS A 26 -23.37 4.77 35.76
N GLN A 27 -23.62 3.99 34.71
CA GLN A 27 -22.86 2.78 34.40
C GLN A 27 -21.41 3.10 34.02
N SER A 28 -21.19 4.16 33.23
CA SER A 28 -19.85 4.64 32.90
C SER A 28 -19.07 5.07 34.15
N LEU A 29 -19.72 5.73 35.12
CA LEU A 29 -19.08 6.10 36.39
C LEU A 29 -18.70 4.89 37.24
N ASN A 30 -19.56 3.87 37.33
CA ASN A 30 -19.23 2.62 38.02
C ASN A 30 -18.03 1.90 37.37
N TYR A 31 -17.97 1.92 36.03
CA TYR A 31 -16.82 1.39 35.30
C TYR A 31 -15.55 2.20 35.59
N TRP A 32 -15.63 3.53 35.67
CA TRP A 32 -14.50 4.38 36.02
C TRP A 32 -14.00 4.11 37.45
N GLU A 33 -14.90 3.86 38.40
CA GLU A 33 -14.54 3.45 39.77
C GLU A 33 -13.67 2.18 39.76
N GLN A 34 -14.07 1.17 38.96
CA GLN A 34 -13.31 -0.08 38.81
C GLN A 34 -11.94 0.11 38.14
N GLN A 35 -11.80 1.14 37.29
CA GLN A 35 -10.53 1.51 36.64
C GLN A 35 -9.64 2.43 37.52
N GLY A 36 -10.03 2.66 38.78
CA GLY A 36 -9.24 3.44 39.74
C GLY A 36 -9.50 4.94 39.70
N CYS A 37 -10.67 5.38 39.20
CA CYS A 37 -11.07 6.78 39.26
C CYS A 37 -11.22 7.25 40.73
N PRO A 38 -10.59 8.37 41.12
CA PRO A 38 -10.62 8.86 42.50
C PRO A 38 -12.04 9.23 42.93
N LYS A 39 -12.49 8.63 44.04
CA LYS A 39 -13.79 8.84 44.65
C LYS A 39 -13.61 9.23 46.11
N VAL A 40 -14.28 10.31 46.52
CA VAL A 40 -14.11 10.88 47.87
C VAL A 40 -15.00 10.16 48.88
N ALA A 41 -16.25 9.87 48.52
CA ALA A 41 -17.17 9.10 49.35
C ALA A 41 -18.23 8.38 48.50
N HIS A 42 -19.06 7.55 49.13
CA HIS A 42 -20.12 6.83 48.41
C HIS A 42 -21.08 7.80 47.71
N GLY A 43 -21.06 7.82 46.37
CA GLY A 43 -21.89 8.70 45.55
C GLY A 43 -21.36 10.14 45.40
N TRP A 44 -20.16 10.44 45.89
CA TRP A 44 -19.56 11.78 45.88
C TRP A 44 -18.20 11.80 45.20
N TRP A 45 -18.06 12.74 44.26
CA TRP A 45 -16.92 12.82 43.36
C TRP A 45 -16.35 14.22 43.32
N CYS A 46 -15.02 14.35 43.40
CA CYS A 46 -14.36 15.62 43.13
C CYS A 46 -14.13 15.77 41.63
N ILE A 47 -14.86 16.69 40.97
CA ILE A 47 -14.81 16.85 39.51
C ILE A 47 -13.39 17.16 39.01
N ALA A 48 -12.62 17.93 39.78
CA ALA A 48 -11.24 18.28 39.42
C ALA A 48 -10.30 17.06 39.46
N GLU A 49 -10.55 16.08 40.32
CA GLU A 49 -9.76 14.85 40.40
C GLU A 49 -10.16 13.87 39.31
N VAL A 50 -11.47 13.76 39.03
CA VAL A 50 -12.00 12.94 37.92
C VAL A 50 -11.47 13.45 36.58
N LEU A 51 -11.48 14.77 36.35
CA LEU A 51 -10.96 15.37 35.12
C LEU A 51 -9.44 15.21 34.97
N ARG A 52 -8.70 15.26 36.09
CA ARG A 52 -7.25 14.98 36.12
C ARG A 52 -6.95 13.52 35.81
N TRP A 53 -7.68 12.59 36.42
CA TRP A 53 -7.56 11.15 36.15
C TRP A 53 -7.86 10.83 34.67
N ARG A 54 -8.85 11.50 34.09
CA ARG A 54 -9.19 11.38 32.66
C ARG A 54 -8.18 12.07 31.73
N GLY A 55 -7.18 12.77 32.27
CA GLY A 55 -6.16 13.49 31.51
C GLY A 55 -6.66 14.74 30.79
N LEU A 56 -7.86 15.24 31.12
CA LEU A 56 -8.46 16.42 30.49
C LEU A 56 -8.02 17.73 31.12
N VAL A 57 -7.51 17.67 32.35
CA VAL A 57 -6.98 18.82 33.08
C VAL A 57 -5.65 18.40 33.67
N GLY A 58 -4.63 19.26 33.58
CA GLY A 58 -3.33 18.96 34.19
C GLY A 58 -3.27 19.34 35.68
N PRO A 59 -2.10 19.19 36.32
CA PRO A 59 -1.97 19.45 37.75
C PRO A 59 -2.03 20.94 38.07
N GLY A 60 -2.85 21.31 39.05
CA GLY A 60 -2.88 22.65 39.66
C GLY A 60 -3.89 23.63 39.06
N VAL A 61 -4.10 24.74 39.77
CA VAL A 61 -4.84 25.90 39.27
C VAL A 61 -3.88 26.70 38.40
N ARG A 62 -4.35 27.07 37.20
CA ARG A 62 -3.56 27.82 36.22
C ARG A 62 -4.12 29.23 36.07
N THR A 63 -3.23 30.14 35.70
CA THR A 63 -3.64 31.47 35.24
C THR A 63 -4.24 31.39 33.83
N GLU A 64 -5.04 32.39 33.45
CA GLU A 64 -5.68 32.45 32.13
C GLU A 64 -4.68 32.42 30.97
N GLY A 65 -3.51 33.06 31.14
CA GLY A 65 -2.43 33.04 30.15
C GLY A 65 -1.81 31.65 29.95
N GLU A 66 -1.58 30.90 31.02
CA GLU A 66 -1.04 29.53 30.95
C GLU A 66 -2.03 28.55 30.30
N ALA A 67 -3.34 28.76 30.49
CA ALA A 67 -4.36 27.97 29.84
C ALA A 67 -4.37 28.19 28.31
N TYR A 68 -4.24 29.46 27.88
CA TYR A 68 -4.22 29.83 26.46
C TYR A 68 -3.01 29.25 25.71
N GLU A 69 -1.82 29.25 26.33
CA GLU A 69 -0.61 28.66 25.74
C GLU A 69 -0.71 27.14 25.55
N LEU A 70 -1.33 26.43 26.51
CA LEU A 70 -1.57 24.99 26.40
C LEU A 70 -2.49 24.67 25.22
N THR A 71 -3.58 25.43 25.05
CA THR A 71 -4.50 25.25 23.92
C THR A 71 -3.79 25.42 22.57
N HIS A 72 -2.87 26.38 22.44
CA HIS A 72 -2.07 26.55 21.22
C HIS A 72 -1.10 25.38 20.99
N LYS A 73 -0.43 24.91 22.05
CA LYS A 73 0.46 23.73 21.96
C LYS A 73 -0.31 22.47 21.57
N GLU A 74 -1.52 22.28 22.09
CA GLU A 74 -2.40 21.16 21.74
C GLU A 74 -2.84 21.22 20.28
N GLN A 75 -3.25 22.40 19.79
CA GLN A 75 -3.60 22.60 18.38
C GLN A 75 -2.40 22.32 17.46
N LYS A 76 -1.21 22.81 17.82
CA LYS A 76 0.03 22.54 17.08
C LYS A 76 0.35 21.05 17.06
N THR A 77 0.24 20.36 18.20
CA THR A 77 0.49 18.93 18.32
C THR A 77 -0.49 18.12 17.45
N LYS A 78 -1.76 18.51 17.43
CA LYS A 78 -2.77 17.89 16.56
C LYS A 78 -2.44 18.09 15.08
N ALA A 79 -2.10 19.31 14.67
CA ALA A 79 -1.71 19.61 13.30
C ALA A 79 -0.45 18.81 12.86
N GLU A 80 0.54 18.68 13.74
CA GLU A 80 1.74 17.86 13.49
C GLU A 80 1.40 16.36 13.38
N ALA A 81 0.48 15.86 14.22
CA ALA A 81 0.02 14.48 14.16
C ALA A 81 -0.72 14.19 12.84
N ASP A 82 -1.58 15.12 12.40
CA ASP A 82 -2.32 14.96 11.15
C ASP A 82 -1.41 15.06 9.93
N LEU A 83 -0.41 15.95 9.95
CA LEU A 83 0.63 16.03 8.93
C LEU A 83 1.42 14.71 8.82
N LYS A 84 1.82 14.12 9.96
CA LYS A 84 2.50 12.81 9.97
C LYS A 84 1.63 11.69 9.41
N LYS A 85 0.33 11.67 9.69
CA LYS A 85 -0.61 10.69 9.13
C LYS A 85 -0.71 10.81 7.61
N ILE A 86 -0.83 12.04 7.09
CA ILE A 86 -0.87 12.29 5.64
C ILE A 86 0.45 11.87 4.98
N GLN A 87 1.58 12.18 5.59
CA GLN A 87 2.90 11.74 5.10
C GLN A 87 3.01 10.22 5.06
N ALA A 88 2.57 9.52 6.11
CA ALA A 88 2.57 8.06 6.16
C ALA A 88 1.66 7.45 5.07
N ALA A 89 0.45 7.99 4.88
CA ALA A 89 -0.47 7.55 3.83
C ALA A 89 0.12 7.77 2.43
N THR A 90 0.73 8.94 2.20
CA THR A 90 1.40 9.27 0.92
C THR A 90 2.58 8.33 0.66
N ALA A 91 3.38 8.03 1.69
CA ALA A 91 4.49 7.08 1.58
C ALA A 91 4.00 5.66 1.28
N ALA A 92 2.89 5.23 1.89
CA ALA A 92 2.28 3.93 1.61
C ALA A 92 1.76 3.82 0.16
N LEU A 93 1.11 4.87 -0.35
CA LEU A 93 0.66 4.93 -1.76
C LEU A 93 1.84 4.90 -2.74
N ARG A 94 2.89 5.69 -2.48
CA ARG A 94 4.12 5.63 -3.28
C ARG A 94 4.74 4.24 -3.23
N LEU A 95 4.77 3.61 -2.05
CA LEU A 95 5.30 2.26 -1.89
C LEU A 95 4.45 1.23 -2.66
N SER A 96 3.12 1.35 -2.69
CA SER A 96 2.27 0.44 -3.45
C SER A 96 2.39 0.64 -4.96
N GLU A 97 2.50 1.89 -5.43
CA GLU A 97 2.80 2.20 -6.83
C GLU A 97 4.18 1.67 -7.25
N ILE A 98 5.18 1.82 -6.38
CA ILE A 98 6.53 1.26 -6.56
C ILE A 98 6.44 -0.27 -6.60
N LYS A 99 5.77 -0.92 -5.64
CA LYS A 99 5.61 -2.38 -5.64
C LYS A 99 4.89 -2.92 -6.88
N GLY A 100 3.97 -2.15 -7.49
CA GLY A 100 3.36 -2.51 -8.77
C GLY A 100 4.24 -2.27 -10.01
N LYS A 101 5.38 -1.59 -9.86
CA LYS A 101 6.32 -1.23 -10.93
C LYS A 101 7.68 -1.90 -10.83
N PHE A 102 7.97 -2.59 -9.72
CA PHE A 102 9.22 -3.32 -9.54
C PHE A 102 8.98 -4.80 -9.72
N ILE A 103 9.33 -5.29 -10.91
CA ILE A 103 9.67 -6.70 -11.13
C ILE A 103 11.19 -6.78 -10.99
N THR A 104 11.71 -7.82 -10.35
CA THR A 104 13.16 -7.99 -10.25
C THR A 104 13.78 -8.16 -11.63
N VAL A 105 15.02 -7.72 -11.83
CA VAL A 105 15.71 -7.88 -13.12
C VAL A 105 15.84 -9.37 -13.45
N GLU A 106 15.99 -10.19 -12.42
CA GLU A 106 16.03 -11.65 -12.45
C GLU A 106 14.72 -12.23 -13.03
N GLU A 107 13.55 -11.86 -12.48
CA GLU A 107 12.25 -12.32 -12.98
C GLU A 107 11.98 -11.88 -14.43
N VAL A 108 12.39 -10.66 -14.79
CA VAL A 108 12.28 -10.17 -16.18
C VAL A 108 13.16 -11.01 -17.12
N ASN A 109 14.41 -11.28 -16.72
CA ASN A 109 15.33 -12.08 -17.51
C ASN A 109 14.88 -13.53 -17.66
N GLU A 110 14.38 -14.16 -16.60
CA GLU A 110 13.81 -15.51 -16.65
C GLU A 110 12.62 -15.57 -17.62
N THR A 111 11.66 -14.65 -17.46
CA THR A 111 10.46 -14.60 -18.31
C THR A 111 10.82 -14.37 -19.79
N LEU A 112 11.74 -13.44 -20.06
CA LEU A 112 12.18 -13.16 -21.43
C LEU A 112 12.96 -14.35 -22.02
N THR A 113 13.80 -15.01 -21.23
CA THR A 113 14.56 -16.19 -21.65
C THR A 113 13.61 -17.32 -22.05
N ASP A 114 12.60 -17.60 -21.24
CA ASP A 114 11.59 -18.60 -21.52
C ASP A 114 10.78 -18.26 -22.78
N PHE A 115 10.37 -16.99 -22.91
CA PHE A 115 9.67 -16.51 -24.08
C PHE A 115 10.50 -16.68 -25.37
N PHE A 116 11.77 -16.27 -25.36
CA PHE A 116 12.65 -16.41 -26.53
C PHE A 116 12.98 -17.86 -26.85
N ALA A 117 13.08 -18.74 -25.83
CA ALA A 117 13.26 -20.17 -26.04
C ALA A 117 12.06 -20.78 -26.78
N VAL A 118 10.83 -20.43 -26.37
CA VAL A 118 9.60 -20.87 -27.03
C VAL A 118 9.51 -20.32 -28.45
N LEU A 119 9.80 -19.03 -28.63
CA LEU A 119 9.79 -18.37 -29.95
C LEU A 119 10.76 -19.03 -30.93
N LYS A 120 12.02 -19.25 -30.50
CA LYS A 120 13.06 -19.92 -31.30
C LYS A 120 12.60 -21.32 -31.74
N LYS A 121 12.05 -22.11 -30.82
CA LYS A 121 11.56 -23.46 -31.13
C LYS A 121 10.40 -23.43 -32.12
N SER A 122 9.47 -22.49 -31.95
CA SER A 122 8.32 -22.32 -32.86
C SER A 122 8.78 -21.96 -34.27
N LEU A 123 9.65 -20.97 -34.42
CA LEU A 123 10.18 -20.53 -35.71
C LEU A 123 10.97 -21.63 -36.42
N LEU A 124 11.83 -22.36 -35.69
CA LEU A 124 12.60 -23.48 -36.25
C LEU A 124 11.74 -24.70 -36.62
N SER A 125 10.48 -24.78 -36.15
CA SER A 125 9.55 -25.84 -36.56
C SER A 125 8.77 -25.49 -37.83
N LEU A 126 8.75 -24.20 -38.21
CA LEU A 126 7.91 -23.69 -39.29
C LEU A 126 8.33 -24.24 -40.67
N ASN A 127 9.63 -24.38 -40.91
CA ASN A 127 10.17 -24.93 -42.16
C ASN A 127 9.66 -26.35 -42.44
N ARG A 128 9.66 -27.23 -41.43
CA ARG A 128 9.17 -28.61 -41.54
C ARG A 128 7.68 -28.66 -41.78
N LYS A 129 6.90 -27.84 -41.06
CA LYS A 129 5.44 -27.76 -41.27
C LYS A 129 5.11 -27.29 -42.69
N ILE A 130 5.76 -26.22 -43.17
CA ILE A 130 5.56 -25.71 -44.53
C ILE A 130 5.97 -26.77 -45.56
N SER A 131 7.12 -27.42 -45.38
CA SER A 131 7.60 -28.51 -46.26
C SER A 131 6.59 -29.64 -46.39
N GLN A 132 6.02 -30.09 -45.27
CA GLN A 132 5.01 -31.15 -45.23
C GLN A 132 3.72 -30.75 -45.94
N GLU A 133 3.24 -29.51 -45.74
CA GLU A 133 2.02 -29.01 -46.39
C GLU A 133 2.17 -28.83 -47.90
N VAL A 134 3.34 -28.39 -48.38
CA VAL A 134 3.55 -28.18 -49.82
C VAL A 134 3.91 -29.46 -50.58
N MET A 135 4.43 -30.48 -49.88
CA MET A 135 4.94 -31.72 -50.49
C MET A 135 3.96 -32.43 -51.44
N PRO A 136 2.66 -32.55 -51.14
CA PRO A 136 1.68 -33.17 -52.05
C PRO A 136 1.52 -32.43 -53.38
N PHE A 137 1.81 -31.12 -53.43
CA PHE A 137 1.58 -30.28 -54.61
C PHE A 137 2.82 -30.11 -55.48
N VAL A 138 4.01 -30.09 -54.87
CA VAL A 138 5.28 -29.80 -55.58
C VAL A 138 6.23 -30.99 -55.66
N GLY A 139 5.91 -32.08 -54.96
CA GLY A 139 6.72 -33.29 -54.86
C GLY A 139 7.94 -33.15 -53.93
N PRO A 140 8.61 -34.27 -53.59
CA PRO A 140 9.60 -34.32 -52.52
C PRO A 140 10.88 -33.52 -52.78
N ALA A 141 11.27 -33.32 -54.03
CA ALA A 141 12.49 -32.58 -54.38
C ALA A 141 12.32 -31.07 -54.16
N VAL A 142 11.20 -30.51 -54.61
CA VAL A 142 10.89 -29.08 -54.48
C VAL A 142 10.54 -28.75 -53.02
N ALA A 143 9.80 -29.61 -52.33
CA ALA A 143 9.46 -29.43 -50.90
C ALA A 143 10.72 -29.33 -50.02
N ARG A 144 11.72 -30.19 -50.24
CA ARG A 144 13.03 -30.11 -49.55
C ARG A 144 13.76 -28.81 -49.84
N THR A 145 13.64 -28.28 -51.05
CA THR A 145 14.24 -26.98 -51.40
C THR A 145 13.53 -25.84 -50.65
N VAL A 146 12.21 -25.87 -50.58
CA VAL A 146 11.40 -24.91 -49.80
C VAL A 146 11.77 -24.96 -48.32
N GLU A 147 11.89 -26.16 -47.74
CA GLU A 147 12.31 -26.34 -46.34
C GLU A 147 13.65 -25.67 -46.04
N ARG A 148 14.64 -25.89 -46.91
CA ARG A 148 15.97 -25.29 -46.77
C ARG A 148 15.91 -23.76 -46.85
N VAL A 149 15.18 -23.22 -47.83
CA VAL A 149 15.04 -21.76 -48.02
C VAL A 149 14.36 -21.11 -46.81
N VAL A 150 13.28 -21.70 -46.31
CA VAL A 150 12.60 -21.20 -45.11
C VAL A 150 13.51 -21.29 -43.89
N MET A 151 14.26 -22.38 -43.75
CA MET A 151 15.22 -22.54 -42.65
C MET A 151 16.33 -21.49 -42.68
N GLU A 152 16.87 -21.17 -43.86
CA GLU A 152 17.87 -20.11 -44.03
C GLU A 152 17.30 -18.75 -43.62
N ILE A 153 16.10 -18.39 -44.10
CA ILE A 153 15.44 -17.11 -43.76
C ILE A 153 15.18 -16.99 -42.25
N VAL A 154 14.69 -18.07 -41.63
CA VAL A 154 14.41 -18.09 -40.19
C VAL A 154 15.69 -17.93 -39.38
N ASN A 155 16.77 -18.64 -39.74
CA ASN A 155 18.05 -18.52 -39.05
C ASN A 155 18.66 -17.13 -39.21
N ASP A 156 18.57 -16.53 -40.40
CA ASP A 156 19.03 -15.16 -40.64
C ASP A 156 18.25 -14.15 -39.78
N ALA A 157 16.92 -14.29 -39.71
CA ALA A 157 16.09 -13.44 -38.87
C ALA A 157 16.42 -13.59 -37.37
N LEU A 158 16.58 -14.82 -36.89
CA LEU A 158 16.99 -15.09 -35.49
C LEU A 158 18.37 -14.49 -35.18
N LYS A 159 19.31 -14.56 -36.13
CA LYS A 159 20.66 -13.98 -35.99
C LYS A 159 20.60 -12.45 -35.90
N GLN A 160 19.78 -11.80 -36.72
CA GLN A 160 19.57 -10.35 -36.67
C GLN A 160 18.94 -9.91 -35.34
N ILE A 161 17.93 -10.64 -34.85
CA ILE A 161 17.30 -10.38 -33.55
C ILE A 161 18.33 -10.52 -32.41
N SER A 162 19.24 -11.49 -32.49
CA SER A 162 20.30 -11.71 -31.51
C SER A 162 21.41 -10.65 -31.52
N THR A 163 21.56 -9.87 -32.59
CA THR A 163 22.68 -8.93 -32.76
C THR A 163 22.24 -7.48 -32.51
N ASP A 164 21.13 -7.04 -33.12
CA ASP A 164 20.74 -5.61 -33.14
C ASP A 164 19.23 -5.32 -32.93
N GLY A 165 18.37 -6.35 -32.85
CA GLY A 165 16.91 -6.17 -32.71
C GLY A 165 16.20 -5.53 -33.92
N GLN A 166 16.92 -5.15 -34.99
CA GLN A 166 16.35 -4.61 -36.23
C GLN A 166 16.33 -5.67 -37.35
N TYR A 167 15.14 -5.98 -37.87
CA TYR A 167 14.97 -6.91 -39.00
C TYR A 167 15.36 -6.25 -40.33
N THR A 168 16.30 -6.85 -41.04
CA THR A 168 16.68 -6.45 -42.40
C THR A 168 16.32 -7.58 -43.39
N PRO A 169 15.37 -7.37 -44.33
CA PRO A 169 14.96 -8.42 -45.25
C PRO A 169 16.13 -8.92 -46.14
N PRO A 170 16.21 -10.23 -46.45
CA PRO A 170 17.26 -10.78 -47.29
C PRO A 170 17.21 -10.19 -48.71
N ARG A 171 18.39 -9.81 -49.25
CA ARG A 171 18.53 -9.26 -50.62
C ARG A 171 18.11 -10.29 -51.67
N LYS A 172 17.12 -9.95 -52.51
CA LYS A 172 16.75 -10.74 -53.70
C LYS A 172 17.98 -10.97 -54.60
N ARG A 173 18.32 -12.23 -54.87
CA ARG A 173 19.31 -12.57 -55.91
C ARG A 173 18.76 -12.14 -57.28
N LYS A 174 19.49 -11.28 -57.99
CA LYS A 174 19.15 -10.91 -59.37
C LYS A 174 19.34 -12.15 -60.26
N THR A 175 18.26 -12.63 -60.86
CA THR A 175 18.30 -13.55 -61.99
C THR A 175 18.99 -12.83 -63.14
N LYS A 176 20.15 -13.32 -63.59
CA LYS A 176 20.76 -12.86 -64.84
C LYS A 176 19.93 -13.40 -66.00
N HIS A 177 19.33 -12.50 -66.78
CA HIS A 177 18.84 -12.79 -68.13
C HIS A 177 20.00 -12.82 -69.09
#